data_AF-A0A932PUX7-F1
#
_entry.id   AF-A0A932PUX7-F1
#
_cell.length_a   1.000
_cell.length_b   1.000
_cell.length_c   1.000
_cell.angle_alpha   90.00
_cell.angle_beta   90.00
_cell.angle_gamma   90.00
#
_symmetry.space_group_name_H-M   'P 1'
#
loop_
_entity.id
_entity.type
_entity.pdbx_description
1 polymer ?
#
loop_
_entity_poly.entity_id
_entity_poly.type
_entity_poly.pdbx_seq_one_letter_code
_entity_poly.pdbx_strand_id
1 'polypeptide(L)'
;MASTVAIDDLLADVATRGIRDLVVEIRVPATGAHAHLVRAAAVVGVRIHAAPRPFDPTGVAAFADEHAIEGLHFEELAAAMVPVPTRRLLVRSLAVRPLDAGWPARVHAIDIDLLCPMALMRGTDEVARLLRHARDQAPITKMWGGLRAHAGERLLLRAQLRAAVASGCEGVLLVTYDPTQLELLDEFASA
;
A
#
# COMPACT_ATOMS: atom_id res chain seq x y z
N MET A 1 -8.55 -12.96 15.07
CA MET A 1 -7.24 -12.29 15.21
C MET A 1 -6.19 -13.29 14.76
N ALA A 2 -5.20 -12.87 13.97
CA ALA A 2 -4.09 -13.75 13.61
C ALA A 2 -3.30 -14.15 14.87
N SER A 3 -2.85 -15.40 14.95
CA SER A 3 -1.89 -15.82 15.96
C SER A 3 -0.51 -15.24 15.64
N THR A 4 0.39 -15.17 16.62
CA THR A 4 1.79 -14.79 16.39
C THR A 4 2.47 -15.72 15.38
N VAL A 5 2.16 -17.02 15.43
CA VAL A 5 2.64 -18.01 14.44
C VAL A 5 2.22 -17.63 13.02
N ALA A 6 0.94 -17.32 12.80
CA ALA A 6 0.46 -16.92 11.47
C ALA A 6 1.09 -15.60 10.98
N ILE A 7 1.46 -14.71 11.90
CA ILE A 7 2.20 -13.48 11.57
C ILE A 7 3.63 -13.82 11.15
N ASP A 8 4.31 -14.68 11.90
CA ASP A 8 5.69 -15.08 11.59
C ASP A 8 5.77 -15.84 10.27
N ASP A 9 4.81 -16.74 10.00
CA ASP A 9 4.70 -17.46 8.73
C ASP A 9 4.50 -16.50 7.55
N LEU A 10 3.56 -15.54 7.67
CA LEU A 10 3.35 -14.50 6.68
C LEU A 10 4.64 -13.70 6.41
N LEU A 11 5.34 -13.28 7.46
CA LEU A 11 6.56 -12.48 7.33
C LEU A 11 7.70 -13.27 6.69
N ALA A 12 7.83 -14.55 7.03
CA ALA A 12 8.79 -15.44 6.38
C ALA A 12 8.46 -15.61 4.88
N ASP A 13 7.18 -15.79 4.55
CA ASP A 13 6.71 -15.97 3.18
C ASP A 13 6.99 -14.75 2.29
N VAL A 14 6.69 -13.55 2.80
CA VAL A 14 6.91 -12.30 2.03
C VAL A 14 8.40 -11.98 1.92
N ALA A 15 9.18 -12.20 2.98
CA ALA A 15 10.62 -11.97 2.97
C ALA A 15 11.34 -12.92 1.99
N THR A 16 10.96 -14.21 1.97
CA THR A 16 11.51 -15.20 1.03
C THR A 16 11.24 -14.82 -0.43
N ARG A 17 10.08 -14.19 -0.68
CA ARG A 17 9.68 -13.68 -2.00
C ARG A 17 10.28 -12.31 -2.33
N GLY A 18 11.06 -11.71 -1.43
CA GLY A 18 11.65 -10.39 -1.65
C GLY A 18 10.65 -9.24 -1.60
N ILE A 19 9.43 -9.46 -1.09
CA ILE A 19 8.45 -8.41 -0.86
C ILE A 19 8.89 -7.61 0.37
N ARG A 20 9.12 -6.31 0.19
CA ARG A 20 9.75 -5.45 1.20
C ARG A 20 8.79 -4.53 1.95
N ASP A 21 7.55 -4.44 1.49
CA ASP A 21 6.58 -3.47 2.01
C ASP A 21 5.24 -4.17 2.25
N LEU A 22 4.72 -4.04 3.47
CA LEU A 22 3.37 -4.47 3.84
C LEU A 22 2.55 -3.28 4.29
N VAL A 23 1.39 -3.10 3.67
CA VAL A 23 0.36 -2.18 4.15
C VAL A 23 -0.55 -2.94 5.11
N VAL A 24 -0.65 -2.47 6.35
CA VAL A 24 -1.36 -3.18 7.42
C VAL A 24 -2.43 -2.28 8.00
N GLU A 25 -3.67 -2.76 8.00
CA GLU A 25 -4.74 -2.11 8.75
C GLU A 25 -4.44 -2.15 10.26
N ILE A 26 -4.24 -1.00 10.87
CA ILE A 26 -4.08 -0.87 12.32
C ILE A 26 -5.41 -0.45 12.94
N ARG A 27 -5.89 -1.25 13.90
CA ARG A 27 -7.05 -0.90 14.73
C ARG A 27 -6.59 -0.40 16.09
N VAL A 28 -7.11 0.74 16.51
CA VAL A 28 -6.79 1.36 17.81
C VAL A 28 -7.94 1.12 18.80
N PRO A 29 -7.67 0.75 20.07
CA PRO A 29 -6.35 0.50 20.64
C PRO A 29 -5.68 -0.73 20.00
N ALA A 30 -4.39 -0.59 19.68
CA ALA A 30 -3.63 -1.64 19.03
C ALA A 30 -3.46 -2.85 19.96
N THR A 31 -3.70 -4.04 19.42
CA THR A 31 -3.48 -5.28 20.15
C THR A 31 -2.00 -5.66 20.18
N GLY A 32 -1.60 -6.53 21.11
CA GLY A 32 -0.25 -7.10 21.16
C GLY A 32 0.19 -7.80 19.87
N ALA A 33 -0.77 -8.25 19.03
CA ALA A 33 -0.50 -8.83 17.72
C ALA A 33 0.07 -7.79 16.72
N HIS A 34 -0.41 -6.54 16.74
CA HIS A 34 0.14 -5.50 15.85
C HIS A 34 1.56 -5.12 16.29
N ALA A 35 1.80 -5.00 17.59
CA ALA A 35 3.15 -4.75 18.11
C ALA A 35 4.11 -5.91 17.80
N HIS A 36 3.64 -7.16 17.84
CA HIS A 36 4.42 -8.33 17.41
C HIS A 36 4.76 -8.26 15.92
N LEU A 37 3.78 -8.00 15.06
CA LEU A 37 3.97 -7.86 13.61
C LEU A 37 5.05 -6.83 13.28
N VAL A 38 5.01 -5.64 13.90
CA VAL A 38 5.99 -4.58 13.61
C VAL A 38 7.41 -5.00 14.02
N ARG A 39 7.57 -5.59 15.21
CA ARG A 39 8.88 -6.07 15.68
C ARG A 39 9.41 -7.21 14.81
N ALA A 40 8.57 -8.19 14.49
CA ALA A 40 8.96 -9.33 13.67
C ALA A 40 9.30 -8.91 12.24
N ALA A 41 8.53 -7.98 11.64
CA ALA A 41 8.79 -7.45 10.31
C ALA A 41 10.17 -6.76 10.23
N ALA A 42 10.54 -5.98 11.25
CA ALA A 42 11.85 -5.35 11.32
C ALA A 42 13.01 -6.37 11.34
N VAL A 43 12.84 -7.51 12.01
CA VAL A 43 13.85 -8.59 12.05
C VAL A 43 14.10 -9.19 10.66
N VAL A 44 13.05 -9.32 9.84
CA VAL A 44 13.15 -9.91 8.49
C VAL A 44 13.33 -8.87 7.38
N GLY A 45 13.52 -7.59 7.73
CA GLY A 45 13.74 -6.51 6.76
C GLY A 45 12.50 -6.10 5.96
N VAL A 46 11.30 -6.37 6.49
CA VAL A 46 10.02 -5.96 5.88
C VAL A 46 9.55 -4.65 6.52
N ARG A 47 9.23 -3.65 5.70
CA ARG A 47 8.71 -2.36 6.14
C ARG A 47 7.20 -2.41 6.28
N ILE A 48 6.69 -1.82 7.35
CA ILE A 48 5.25 -1.69 7.59
C ILE A 48 4.81 -0.27 7.21
N HIS A 49 3.68 -0.19 6.50
CA HIS A 49 2.91 1.03 6.28
C HIS A 49 1.59 0.88 7.01
N ALA A 50 1.37 1.69 8.05
CA ALA A 50 0.16 1.59 8.85
C ALA A 50 -1.01 2.29 8.13
N ALA A 51 -2.08 1.54 7.88
CA ALA A 51 -3.30 2.04 7.26
C ALA A 51 -4.36 2.29 8.33
N PRO A 52 -4.80 3.54 8.54
CA PRO A 52 -5.94 3.82 9.39
C PRO A 52 -7.23 3.44 8.66
N ARG A 53 -7.96 2.45 9.19
CA ARG A 53 -9.39 2.28 8.88
C ARG A 53 -10.16 3.47 9.47
N PRO A 54 -11.35 3.84 8.94
CA PRO A 54 -11.80 5.25 8.84
C PRO A 54 -12.04 6.05 10.14
N PHE A 55 -11.65 5.58 11.32
CA PHE A 55 -12.08 6.16 12.59
C PHE A 55 -10.99 6.63 13.56
N ASP A 56 -9.68 6.49 13.28
CA ASP A 56 -8.67 7.12 14.15
C ASP A 56 -7.27 7.30 13.52
N PRO A 57 -7.10 8.24 12.56
CA PRO A 57 -5.78 8.54 12.00
C PRO A 57 -4.78 9.04 13.05
N THR A 58 -5.25 9.72 14.11
CA THR A 58 -4.39 10.24 15.18
C THR A 58 -3.85 9.11 16.06
N GLY A 59 -4.69 8.17 16.48
CA GLY A 59 -4.26 7.01 17.26
C GLY A 59 -3.35 6.08 16.48
N VAL A 60 -3.61 5.87 15.18
CA VAL A 60 -2.72 5.07 14.31
C VAL A 60 -1.37 5.74 14.15
N ALA A 61 -1.33 7.06 14.02
CA ALA A 61 -0.08 7.79 13.98
C ALA A 61 0.71 7.75 15.30
N ALA A 62 0.02 7.83 16.45
CA ALA A 62 0.66 7.66 17.75
C ALA A 62 1.27 6.26 17.88
N PHE A 63 0.56 5.22 17.46
CA PHE A 63 1.07 3.85 17.39
C PHE A 63 2.27 3.73 16.44
N ALA A 64 2.21 4.39 15.27
CA ALA A 64 3.31 4.42 14.32
C ALA A 64 4.56 5.06 14.92
N ASP A 65 4.43 6.18 15.64
CA ASP A 65 5.55 6.84 16.32
C ASP A 65 6.16 5.96 17.42
N GLU A 66 5.31 5.35 18.26
CA GLU A 66 5.72 4.45 19.35
C GLU A 66 6.54 3.26 18.83
N HIS A 67 6.18 2.72 17.67
CA HIS A 67 6.82 1.55 17.07
C HIS A 67 7.76 1.86 15.90
N ALA A 68 8.11 3.14 15.70
CA ALA A 68 8.99 3.60 14.62
C ALA A 68 8.57 3.11 13.21
N ILE A 69 7.27 3.11 12.93
CA ILE A 69 6.71 2.84 11.61
C ILE A 69 6.86 4.09 10.75
N GLU A 70 7.49 3.94 9.59
CA GLU A 70 7.89 5.07 8.73
C GLU A 70 6.83 5.49 7.69
N GLY A 71 5.81 4.65 7.46
CA GLY A 71 4.78 4.89 6.45
C GLY A 71 3.36 4.92 7.02
N LEU A 72 2.55 5.87 6.56
CA LEU A 72 1.10 5.87 6.73
C LEU A 72 0.41 5.77 5.37
N HIS A 73 -0.49 4.79 5.24
CA HIS A 73 -1.25 4.56 4.01
C HIS A 73 -2.71 4.93 4.21
N PHE A 74 -3.13 6.06 3.66
CA PHE A 74 -4.49 6.56 3.75
C PHE A 74 -5.32 6.08 2.57
N GLU A 75 -6.54 5.62 2.83
CA GLU A 75 -7.48 5.27 1.75
C GLU A 75 -8.30 6.48 1.25
N GLU A 76 -8.32 7.56 2.04
CA GLU A 76 -9.10 8.77 1.76
C GLU A 76 -8.27 10.03 1.98
N LEU A 77 -8.44 11.00 1.08
CA LEU A 77 -7.74 12.27 1.12
C LEU A 77 -8.04 13.05 2.41
N ALA A 78 -9.28 13.03 2.88
CA ALA A 78 -9.66 13.72 4.12
C ALA A 78 -8.88 13.19 5.33
N ALA A 79 -8.65 11.87 5.41
CA ALA A 79 -7.78 11.28 6.42
C ALA A 79 -6.32 11.69 6.24
N ALA A 80 -5.87 11.83 4.99
CA ALA A 80 -4.56 12.39 4.63
C ALA A 80 -4.45 13.91 4.83
N MET A 81 -5.48 14.61 5.30
CA MET A 81 -5.38 16.02 5.70
C MET A 81 -5.28 16.20 7.21
N VAL A 82 -5.51 15.14 8.00
CA VAL A 82 -5.37 15.21 9.45
C VAL A 82 -3.91 15.54 9.79
N PRO A 83 -3.65 16.57 10.62
CA PRO A 83 -2.31 16.88 11.09
C PRO A 83 -1.78 15.69 11.87
N VAL A 84 -0.71 15.09 11.36
CA VAL A 84 -0.05 13.99 12.04
C VAL A 84 1.20 14.56 12.71
N PRO A 85 1.34 14.48 14.05
CA PRO A 85 2.47 15.10 14.76
C PRO A 85 3.83 14.42 14.52
N THR A 86 3.89 13.39 13.68
CA THR A 86 5.05 12.54 13.49
C THR A 86 6.19 13.24 12.74
N ARG A 87 7.33 13.41 13.42
CA ARG A 87 8.59 13.94 12.85
C ARG A 87 9.31 12.98 11.88
N ARG A 88 8.79 11.76 11.70
CA ARG A 88 9.45 10.64 11.00
C ARG A 88 8.62 10.01 9.88
N LEU A 89 7.52 10.65 9.48
CA LEU A 89 6.74 10.15 8.35
C LEU A 89 7.59 10.28 7.08
N LEU A 90 7.99 9.15 6.50
CA LEU A 90 8.78 9.09 5.28
C LEU A 90 7.91 8.79 4.06
N VAL A 91 6.74 8.20 4.29
CA VAL A 91 5.81 7.86 3.21
C VAL A 91 4.38 8.12 3.63
N ARG A 92 3.80 9.22 3.14
CA ARG A 92 2.34 9.38 3.05
C ARG A 92 1.85 8.77 1.75
N SER A 93 1.13 7.65 1.83
CA SER A 93 0.49 7.02 0.68
C SER A 93 -1.00 7.33 0.64
N LEU A 94 -1.56 7.57 -0.54
CA LEU A 94 -3.00 7.79 -0.72
C LEU A 94 -3.58 6.88 -1.80
N ALA A 95 -4.54 6.05 -1.40
CA ALA A 95 -5.37 5.24 -2.28
C ALA A 95 -6.41 6.14 -2.99
N VAL A 96 -6.53 6.06 -4.32
CA VAL A 96 -7.43 6.95 -5.08
C VAL A 96 -8.42 6.16 -5.92
N ARG A 97 -9.72 6.51 -5.81
CA ARG A 97 -10.82 5.95 -6.60
C ARG A 97 -11.81 7.05 -7.00
N PRO A 98 -12.27 7.07 -8.26
CA PRO A 98 -11.51 7.59 -9.39
C PRO A 98 -11.03 9.04 -9.19
N LEU A 99 -9.98 9.43 -9.91
CA LEU A 99 -9.42 10.79 -9.92
C LEU A 99 -10.49 11.76 -10.44
N ASP A 100 -11.18 12.47 -9.55
CA ASP A 100 -12.06 13.54 -9.96
C ASP A 100 -11.24 14.76 -10.44
N ALA A 101 -11.89 15.70 -11.14
CA ALA A 101 -11.21 16.87 -11.72
C ALA A 101 -10.54 17.79 -10.67
N GLY A 102 -10.91 17.68 -9.39
CA GLY A 102 -10.32 18.46 -8.30
C GLY A 102 -9.09 17.81 -7.67
N TRP A 103 -8.70 16.64 -8.14
CA TRP A 103 -7.58 15.86 -7.61
C TRP A 103 -6.20 16.55 -7.66
N PRO A 104 -5.77 17.17 -8.78
CA PRO A 104 -4.41 17.69 -8.91
C PRO A 104 -4.13 18.82 -7.91
N ALA A 105 -5.09 19.74 -7.76
CA ALA A 105 -4.99 20.84 -6.79
C ALA A 105 -4.94 20.35 -5.34
N ARG A 106 -5.55 19.20 -5.05
CA ARG A 106 -5.62 18.62 -3.69
C ARG A 106 -4.37 17.82 -3.33
N VAL A 107 -3.74 17.13 -4.29
CA VAL A 107 -2.43 16.48 -4.07
C VAL A 107 -1.34 17.52 -3.81
N HIS A 108 -1.31 18.62 -4.57
CA HIS A 108 -0.33 19.68 -4.34
C HIS A 108 -0.54 20.44 -3.02
N ALA A 109 -1.73 20.35 -2.42
CA ALA A 109 -2.05 20.97 -1.14
C ALA A 109 -1.63 20.12 0.07
N ILE A 110 -1.11 18.91 -0.15
CA ILE A 110 -0.72 17.98 0.91
C ILE A 110 0.68 17.45 0.56
N ASP A 111 1.61 17.49 1.51
CA ASP A 111 2.91 16.83 1.36
C ASP A 111 2.71 15.30 1.32
N ILE A 112 2.51 14.76 0.11
CA ILE A 112 2.36 13.33 -0.16
C ILE A 112 3.65 12.84 -0.82
N ASP A 113 4.35 11.92 -0.15
CA ASP A 113 5.60 11.32 -0.67
C ASP A 113 5.34 10.25 -1.73
N LEU A 114 4.20 9.56 -1.63
CA LEU A 114 3.84 8.43 -2.50
C LEU A 114 2.36 8.48 -2.90
N LEU A 115 2.09 8.46 -4.19
CA LEU A 115 0.74 8.31 -4.72
C LEU A 115 0.44 6.82 -4.98
N CYS A 116 -0.74 6.32 -4.61
CA CYS A 116 -1.14 4.94 -4.91
C CYS A 116 -2.52 4.87 -5.59
N PRO A 117 -2.64 5.17 -6.90
CA PRO A 117 -3.93 5.11 -7.59
C PRO A 117 -4.45 3.67 -7.62
N MET A 118 -5.70 3.47 -7.19
CA MET A 118 -6.29 2.14 -7.03
C MET A 118 -6.94 1.68 -8.33
N ALA A 119 -6.12 1.20 -9.26
CA ALA A 119 -6.51 0.64 -10.55
C ALA A 119 -7.09 -0.79 -10.42
N LEU A 120 -8.17 -0.95 -9.67
CA LEU A 120 -8.73 -2.25 -9.27
C LEU A 120 -9.67 -2.87 -10.31
N MET A 121 -9.59 -2.40 -11.56
CA MET A 121 -10.38 -2.88 -12.68
C MET A 121 -9.77 -4.16 -13.24
N ARG A 122 -10.58 -4.98 -13.92
CA ARG A 122 -10.08 -6.22 -14.53
C ARG A 122 -9.32 -5.96 -15.84
N GLY A 123 -9.74 -4.99 -16.65
CA GLY A 123 -9.15 -4.75 -17.97
C GLY A 123 -7.77 -4.09 -17.91
N THR A 124 -6.76 -4.71 -18.50
CA THR A 124 -5.37 -4.20 -18.53
C THR A 124 -5.27 -2.81 -19.18
N ASP A 125 -6.01 -2.55 -20.25
CA ASP A 125 -6.00 -1.23 -20.90
C ASP A 125 -6.62 -0.16 -20.00
N GLU A 126 -7.64 -0.50 -19.21
CA GLU A 126 -8.27 0.42 -18.27
C GLU A 126 -7.32 0.77 -17.14
N VAL A 127 -6.62 -0.25 -16.60
CA VAL A 127 -5.54 -0.08 -15.61
C VAL A 127 -4.48 0.87 -16.16
N ALA A 128 -3.99 0.62 -17.37
CA ALA A 128 -2.95 1.44 -17.99
C ALA A 128 -3.41 2.88 -18.22
N ARG A 129 -4.66 3.08 -18.68
CA ARG A 129 -5.23 4.43 -18.87
C ARG A 129 -5.31 5.20 -17.57
N LEU A 130 -5.81 4.57 -16.49
CA LEU A 130 -5.93 5.21 -15.19
C LEU A 130 -4.57 5.59 -14.62
N LEU A 131 -3.60 4.67 -14.65
CA LEU A 131 -2.27 4.92 -14.09
C LEU A 131 -1.50 5.98 -14.87
N ARG A 132 -1.59 6.01 -16.21
CA ARG A 132 -1.02 7.10 -17.01
C ARG A 132 -1.67 8.44 -16.68
N HIS A 133 -3.00 8.48 -16.59
CA HIS A 133 -3.69 9.70 -16.20
C HIS A 133 -3.24 10.19 -14.82
N ALA A 134 -3.07 9.29 -13.85
CA ALA A 134 -2.55 9.62 -12.53
C ALA A 134 -1.12 10.20 -12.60
N ARG A 135 -0.22 9.59 -13.37
CA ARG A 135 1.14 10.07 -13.58
C ARG A 135 1.16 11.46 -14.22
N ASP A 136 0.29 11.71 -15.19
CA ASP A 136 0.18 13.03 -15.84
C ASP A 136 -0.22 14.12 -14.84
N GLN A 137 -1.03 13.79 -13.83
CA GLN A 137 -1.42 14.73 -12.77
C GLN A 137 -0.37 14.89 -11.67
N ALA A 138 0.53 13.93 -11.50
CA ALA A 138 1.57 13.93 -10.47
C ALA A 138 2.92 13.49 -11.05
N PRO A 139 3.51 14.26 -11.99
CA PRO A 139 4.65 13.79 -12.79
C PRO A 139 5.91 13.55 -11.96
N ILE A 140 6.10 14.27 -10.86
CA ILE A 140 7.30 14.22 -10.02
C ILE A 140 7.12 13.43 -8.72
N THR A 141 5.89 13.11 -8.33
CA THR A 141 5.61 12.37 -7.10
C THR A 141 5.87 10.89 -7.33
N LYS A 142 6.49 10.19 -6.38
CA LYS A 142 6.64 8.73 -6.47
C LYS A 142 5.25 8.09 -6.55
N MET A 143 5.09 7.03 -7.35
CA MET A 143 3.79 6.42 -7.60
C MET A 143 3.85 4.89 -7.57
N TRP A 144 2.98 4.28 -6.76
CA TRP A 144 2.71 2.84 -6.82
C TRP A 144 1.38 2.57 -7.51
N GLY A 145 1.31 1.52 -8.34
CA GLY A 145 0.04 1.07 -8.91
C GLY A 145 -0.70 0.18 -7.92
N GLY A 146 -1.91 0.56 -7.48
CA GLY A 146 -2.77 -0.32 -6.69
C GLY A 146 -3.52 -1.30 -7.59
N LEU A 147 -3.14 -2.58 -7.61
CA LEU A 147 -3.73 -3.62 -8.46
C LEU A 147 -4.55 -4.62 -7.67
N ARG A 148 -5.50 -5.28 -8.33
CA ARG A 148 -6.27 -6.40 -7.76
C ARG A 148 -5.81 -7.71 -8.39
N ALA A 149 -5.50 -8.69 -7.55
CA ALA A 149 -5.31 -10.07 -8.02
C ALA A 149 -6.66 -10.76 -8.23
N HIS A 150 -6.77 -11.55 -9.29
CA HIS A 150 -7.92 -12.42 -9.54
C HIS A 150 -7.49 -13.88 -9.46
N ALA A 151 -8.33 -14.71 -8.85
CA ALA A 151 -7.98 -16.09 -8.58
C ALA A 151 -7.68 -16.88 -9.87
N GLY A 152 -6.53 -17.56 -9.92
CA GLY A 152 -6.09 -18.32 -11.09
C GLY A 152 -5.64 -17.49 -12.30
N GLU A 153 -5.65 -16.16 -12.21
CA GLU A 153 -5.46 -15.25 -13.37
C GLU A 153 -4.04 -14.68 -13.41
N ARG A 154 -3.03 -15.55 -13.37
CA ARG A 154 -1.60 -15.14 -13.34
C ARG A 154 -1.18 -14.31 -14.54
N LEU A 155 -1.62 -14.71 -15.74
CA LEU A 155 -1.28 -13.99 -16.97
C LEU A 155 -1.88 -12.59 -17.00
N LEU A 156 -3.07 -12.42 -16.43
CA LEU A 156 -3.70 -11.11 -16.28
C LEU A 156 -2.90 -10.25 -15.30
N LEU A 157 -2.55 -10.79 -14.12
CA LEU A 157 -1.74 -10.06 -13.14
C LEU A 157 -0.41 -9.62 -13.76
N ARG A 158 0.31 -10.52 -14.45
CA ARG A 158 1.55 -10.18 -15.17
C ARG A 158 1.35 -9.05 -16.19
N ALA A 159 0.24 -9.08 -16.94
CA ALA A 159 -0.06 -8.03 -17.91
C ALA A 159 -0.34 -6.68 -17.22
N GLN A 160 -1.04 -6.68 -16.09
CA GLN A 160 -1.32 -5.47 -15.31
C GLN A 160 -0.06 -4.92 -14.61
N LEU A 161 0.83 -5.78 -14.13
CA LEU A 161 2.13 -5.38 -13.57
C LEU A 161 2.97 -4.65 -14.64
N ARG A 162 3.06 -5.20 -15.85
CA ARG A 162 3.71 -4.52 -16.98
C ARG A 162 3.06 -3.19 -17.32
N ALA A 163 1.73 -3.11 -17.28
CA ALA A 163 1.00 -1.87 -17.52
C ALA A 163 1.31 -0.80 -16.46
N ALA A 164 1.47 -1.19 -15.19
CA ALA A 164 1.87 -0.27 -14.12
C ALA A 164 3.28 0.28 -14.35
N VAL A 165 4.26 -0.59 -14.64
CA VAL A 165 5.63 -0.18 -14.96
C VAL A 165 5.66 0.75 -16.18
N ALA A 166 4.95 0.39 -17.26
CA ALA A 166 4.86 1.22 -18.47
C ALA A 166 4.16 2.57 -18.24
N SER A 167 3.37 2.71 -17.15
CA SER A 167 2.74 3.97 -16.73
C SER A 167 3.62 4.79 -15.79
N GLY A 168 4.87 4.35 -15.57
CA GLY A 168 5.85 5.04 -14.73
C GLY A 168 5.66 4.76 -13.24
N CYS A 169 5.00 3.67 -12.82
CA CYS A 169 4.97 3.29 -11.41
C CYS A 169 6.34 2.76 -10.95
N GLU A 170 6.84 3.24 -9.82
CA GLU A 170 8.08 2.76 -9.17
C GLU A 170 7.84 1.53 -8.27
N GLY A 171 6.60 1.06 -8.19
CA GLY A 171 6.21 -0.13 -7.45
C GLY A 171 4.72 -0.44 -7.63
N VAL A 172 4.28 -1.53 -7.05
CA VAL A 172 2.89 -1.98 -7.12
C VAL A 172 2.44 -2.42 -5.74
N LEU A 173 1.24 -2.01 -5.35
CA LEU A 173 0.55 -2.53 -4.19
C LEU A 173 -0.48 -3.55 -4.66
N LEU A 174 -0.33 -4.81 -4.26
CA LEU A 174 -1.35 -5.83 -4.52
C LEU A 174 -2.43 -5.76 -3.44
N VAL A 175 -3.62 -5.34 -3.85
CA VAL A 175 -4.76 -5.08 -2.98
C VAL A 175 -5.81 -6.15 -3.19
N THR A 176 -6.49 -6.57 -2.12
CA THR A 176 -7.55 -7.59 -2.17
C THR A 176 -7.07 -8.86 -2.86
N TYR A 177 -6.17 -9.61 -2.21
CA TYR A 177 -5.70 -10.91 -2.67
C TYR A 177 -5.92 -11.98 -1.58
N ASP A 178 -6.01 -13.24 -2.01
CA ASP A 178 -6.05 -14.40 -1.14
C ASP A 178 -4.62 -14.91 -0.91
N PRO A 179 -4.09 -14.87 0.33
CA PRO A 179 -2.71 -15.25 0.61
C PRO A 179 -2.45 -16.75 0.43
N THR A 180 -3.49 -17.57 0.31
CA THR A 180 -3.32 -19.01 0.01
C THR A 180 -2.95 -19.26 -1.46
N GLN A 181 -3.10 -18.26 -2.34
CA GLN A 181 -2.81 -18.36 -3.76
C GLN A 181 -1.35 -18.00 -4.06
N LEU A 182 -0.45 -18.88 -3.61
CA LEU A 182 1.00 -18.67 -3.68
C LEU A 182 1.49 -18.34 -5.09
N GLU A 183 0.89 -18.93 -6.13
CA GLU A 183 1.31 -18.65 -7.51
C GLU A 183 1.07 -17.20 -7.95
N LEU A 184 0.06 -16.51 -7.40
CA LEU A 184 -0.17 -15.08 -7.66
C LEU A 184 0.83 -14.22 -6.89
N LEU A 185 1.21 -14.64 -5.68
CA LEU A 185 2.26 -13.98 -4.91
C LEU A 185 3.62 -14.14 -5.56
N ASP A 186 3.93 -15.32 -6.08
CA ASP A 186 5.17 -15.58 -6.82
C ASP A 186 5.23 -14.74 -8.10
N GLU A 187 4.11 -14.62 -8.80
CA GLU A 187 3.99 -13.75 -9.97
C GLU A 187 4.21 -12.28 -9.61
N PHE A 188 3.57 -11.80 -8.56
CA PHE A 188 3.73 -10.44 -8.05
C PHE A 188 5.17 -10.14 -7.61
N ALA A 189 5.80 -11.07 -6.90
CA ALA A 189 7.18 -10.95 -6.42
C ALA A 189 8.23 -10.96 -7.53
N SER A 190 7.90 -11.55 -8.69
CA SER A 190 8.81 -11.67 -9.83
C SER A 190 8.86 -10.44 -10.75
N ALA A 191 7.99 -9.45 -10.53
CA ALA A 191 7.81 -8.28 -11.39
C ALA A 191 8.65 -7.08 -10.95
#